data_AF-A0A7S3SML3-F1
#
_entry.id   AF-A0A7S3SML3-F1
#
_cell.length_a   1.000
_cell.length_b   1.000
_cell.length_c   1.000
_cell.angle_alpha   90.00
_cell.angle_beta   90.00
_cell.angle_gamma   90.00
#
_symmetry.space_group_name_H-M   'P 1'
#
loop_
_entity.id
_entity.type
_entity.pdbx_description
1 polymer ?
#
loop_
_entity_poly.entity_id
_entity_poly.type
_entity_poly.pdbx_seq_one_letter_code
_entity_poly.pdbx_strand_id
1 'polypeptide(L)'
;VPQQLQPPPGVQTWLFFDGVCNLCDGFVNFVYWGDSAANVRFGALQKHAELLQSLGAGQYAEGGTEALTTVVVIQGKDVHVRSSAALRVLAVMDQPIRALAVFYLI
;
A
#
# COMPACT_ATOMS: atom_id res chain seq x y z
N VAL A 1 7.21 1.19 -15.84
CA VAL A 1 7.25 0.67 -14.46
C VAL A 1 7.75 -0.77 -14.49
N PRO A 2 8.72 -1.14 -13.64
CA PRO A 2 9.18 -2.52 -13.50
C PRO A 2 8.02 -3.48 -13.23
N GLN A 3 7.98 -4.63 -13.91
CA GLN A 3 6.97 -5.68 -13.66
C GLN A 3 6.99 -6.17 -12.21
N GLN A 4 8.13 -6.08 -11.52
CA GLN A 4 8.29 -6.47 -10.12
C GLN A 4 7.47 -5.62 -9.13
N LEU A 5 7.09 -4.40 -9.51
CA LEU A 5 6.26 -3.52 -8.70
C LEU A 5 4.76 -3.65 -9.02
N GLN A 6 4.42 -4.33 -10.11
CA GLN A 6 3.02 -4.52 -10.50
C GLN A 6 2.45 -5.77 -9.81
N PRO A 7 1.18 -5.72 -9.39
CA PRO A 7 0.51 -6.91 -8.90
C PRO A 7 0.39 -7.95 -10.03
N PRO A 8 0.38 -9.25 -9.70
CA PRO A 8 0.07 -10.29 -10.68
C PRO A 8 -1.30 -10.05 -11.36
N PRO A 9 -1.50 -10.51 -12.61
CA PRO A 9 -2.79 -10.35 -13.29
C PRO A 9 -3.96 -10.90 -12.45
N GLY A 10 -5.01 -10.10 -12.28
CA GLY A 10 -6.19 -10.47 -11.48
C GLY A 10 -6.06 -10.27 -9.97
N VAL A 11 -4.92 -9.78 -9.48
CA VAL A 11 -4.70 -9.48 -8.06
C VAL A 11 -4.97 -8.01 -7.78
N GLN A 12 -5.79 -7.74 -6.76
CA GLN A 12 -6.10 -6.37 -6.32
C GLN A 12 -5.03 -5.85 -5.36
N THR A 13 -4.75 -4.55 -5.43
CA THR A 13 -3.84 -3.87 -4.51
C THR A 13 -4.65 -3.29 -3.36
N TRP A 14 -4.39 -3.77 -2.14
CA TRP A 14 -5.01 -3.25 -0.93
C TRP A 14 -4.00 -2.45 -0.12
N LEU A 15 -4.28 -1.16 0.10
CA LEU A 15 -3.52 -0.27 0.95
C LEU A 15 -4.19 -0.17 2.32
N PHE A 16 -3.50 -0.62 3.36
CA PHE A 16 -3.92 -0.51 4.74
C PHE A 16 -3.16 0.59 5.48
N PHE A 17 -3.90 1.35 6.29
CA PHE A 17 -3.39 2.48 7.05
C PHE A 17 -4.13 2.61 8.40
N ASP A 18 -3.51 3.27 9.37
CA ASP A 18 -4.01 3.39 10.75
C ASP A 18 -4.69 4.74 11.05
N GLY A 19 -4.49 5.76 10.21
CA GLY A 19 -5.07 7.09 10.36
C GLY A 19 -4.58 7.90 11.55
N VAL A 20 -3.45 7.51 12.18
CA VAL A 20 -2.92 8.21 13.37
C VAL A 20 -1.84 9.21 13.00
N CYS A 21 -1.10 8.96 11.91
CA CYS A 21 -0.08 9.87 11.41
C CYS A 21 -0.62 10.72 10.25
N ASN A 22 -0.54 12.06 10.38
CA ASN A 22 -0.90 13.01 9.32
C ASN A 22 -0.19 12.72 7.97
N LEU A 23 0.99 12.10 8.01
CA LEU A 23 1.71 11.68 6.80
C LEU A 23 1.04 10.49 6.11
N CYS A 24 0.57 9.49 6.87
CA CYS A 24 -0.13 8.33 6.32
C CYS A 24 -1.47 8.76 5.69
N ASP A 25 -2.21 9.64 6.35
CA ASP A 25 -3.44 10.22 5.80
C ASP A 25 -3.15 11.07 4.56
N GLY A 26 -2.07 11.87 4.58
CA GLY A 26 -1.62 12.63 3.41
C GLY A 26 -1.31 11.72 2.22
N PHE A 27 -0.62 10.60 2.46
CA PHE A 27 -0.32 9.61 1.43
C PHE A 27 -1.59 8.92 0.89
N VAL A 28 -2.48 8.47 1.77
CA VAL A 28 -3.75 7.84 1.38
C VAL A 28 -4.60 8.79 0.54
N ASN A 29 -4.71 10.05 0.95
CA ASN A 29 -5.40 11.07 0.17
C ASN A 29 -4.73 11.26 -1.19
N PHE A 30 -3.40 11.40 -1.24
CA PHE A 30 -2.67 11.51 -2.51
C PHE A 30 -2.97 10.35 -3.46
N VAL A 31 -2.97 9.11 -2.93
CA VAL A 31 -3.31 7.91 -3.72
C VAL A 31 -4.75 7.97 -4.20
N TYR A 32 -5.69 8.33 -3.32
CA TYR A 32 -7.11 8.46 -3.66
C TYR A 32 -7.34 9.48 -4.79
N TRP A 33 -6.64 10.61 -4.77
CA TRP A 33 -6.75 11.64 -5.82
C TRP A 33 -6.08 11.23 -7.14
N GLY A 34 -5.03 10.39 -7.10
CA GLY A 34 -4.25 10.02 -8.28
C GLY A 34 -4.57 8.64 -8.87
N ASP A 35 -5.58 7.94 -8.35
CA ASP A 35 -6.06 6.65 -8.82
C ASP A 35 -7.52 6.74 -9.30
N SER A 36 -7.73 7.44 -10.42
CA SER A 36 -9.06 7.60 -11.02
C SER A 36 -9.65 6.28 -11.53
N ALA A 37 -8.80 5.31 -11.84
CA ALA A 37 -9.18 3.97 -12.24
C ALA A 37 -9.56 3.04 -11.06
N ALA A 38 -9.44 3.52 -9.80
CA ALA A 38 -9.74 2.76 -8.59
C ALA A 38 -9.02 1.39 -8.53
N ASN A 39 -7.76 1.34 -8.97
CA ASN A 39 -6.92 0.15 -8.92
C ASN A 39 -6.46 -0.20 -7.49
N VAL A 40 -6.49 0.78 -6.59
CA VAL A 40 -6.09 0.67 -5.19
C VAL A 40 -7.34 0.69 -4.31
N ARG A 41 -7.48 -0.33 -3.49
CA ARG A 41 -8.50 -0.38 -2.43
C ARG A 41 -7.89 0.01 -1.11
N PHE A 42 -8.67 0.70 -0.30
CA PHE A 42 -8.24 1.17 1.01
C PHE A 42 -8.87 0.34 2.13
N GLY A 43 -8.10 0.02 3.17
CA GLY A 43 -8.58 -0.71 4.34
C GLY A 43 -8.01 -0.11 5.64
N ALA A 44 -8.80 -0.10 6.70
CA ALA A 44 -8.31 0.32 8.02
C ALA A 44 -7.54 -0.83 8.67
N LEU A 45 -6.29 -0.59 9.09
CA LEU A 45 -5.42 -1.61 9.70
C LEU A 45 -6.09 -2.29 10.91
N GLN A 46 -6.81 -1.50 11.71
CA GLN A 46 -7.56 -1.93 12.90
C GLN A 46 -8.62 -3.00 12.59
N LYS A 47 -9.29 -2.90 11.44
CA LYS A 47 -10.37 -3.85 11.06
C LYS A 47 -9.83 -5.13 10.41
N HIS A 48 -8.56 -5.16 10.06
CA HIS A 48 -7.95 -6.24 9.27
C HIS A 48 -6.76 -6.90 9.97
N ALA A 49 -6.65 -6.75 11.30
CA ALA A 49 -5.58 -7.33 12.10
C ALA A 49 -5.43 -8.85 11.91
N GLU A 50 -6.56 -9.58 11.88
CA GLU A 50 -6.59 -11.04 11.66
C GLU A 50 -6.05 -11.43 10.28
N LEU A 51 -6.39 -10.65 9.25
CA LEU A 51 -5.90 -10.84 7.89
C LEU A 51 -4.38 -10.64 7.82
N LEU A 52 -3.86 -9.57 8.43
CA LEU A 52 -2.41 -9.34 8.51
C LEU A 52 -1.71 -10.46 9.27
N GLN A 53 -2.29 -10.95 10.38
CA GLN A 53 -1.73 -12.08 11.13
C GLN A 53 -1.67 -13.36 10.29
N SER A 54 -2.74 -13.68 9.55
CA SER A 54 -2.79 -14.87 8.68
C SER A 54 -1.75 -14.84 7.55
N LEU A 55 -1.33 -13.64 7.13
CA LEU A 55 -0.32 -13.43 6.09
C LEU A 55 1.10 -13.29 6.66
N GLY A 56 1.30 -13.53 7.96
CA GLY A 56 2.60 -13.40 8.62
C GLY A 56 3.05 -11.95 8.86
N ALA A 57 2.14 -10.99 8.66
CA ALA A 57 2.36 -9.56 8.84
C ALA A 57 1.78 -9.02 10.16
N GLY A 58 1.57 -9.89 11.16
CA GLY A 58 0.95 -9.55 12.44
C GLY A 58 1.68 -8.46 13.24
N GLN A 59 2.99 -8.27 13.02
CA GLN A 59 3.76 -7.18 13.63
C GLN A 59 3.34 -5.77 13.17
N TYR A 60 2.65 -5.68 12.02
CA TYR A 60 2.05 -4.46 11.50
C TYR A 60 0.55 -4.38 11.80
N ALA A 61 -0.07 -5.43 12.34
CA ALA A 61 -1.46 -5.39 12.79
C ALA A 61 -1.59 -4.53 14.05
N GLU A 62 -2.81 -4.06 14.35
CA GLU A 62 -3.10 -3.31 15.57
C GLU A 62 -2.55 -4.02 16.83
N GLY A 63 -1.83 -3.27 17.67
CA GLY A 63 -1.13 -3.81 18.84
C GLY A 63 0.24 -4.46 18.57
N GLY A 64 0.64 -4.59 17.30
CA GLY A 64 1.97 -5.01 16.89
C GLY A 64 3.03 -3.91 17.10
N THR A 65 4.30 -4.32 17.15
CA THR A 65 5.43 -3.42 17.42
C THR A 65 5.63 -2.33 16.36
N GLU A 66 5.18 -2.55 15.12
CA GLU A 66 5.31 -1.58 14.02
C GLU A 66 3.96 -1.06 13.50
N ALA A 67 2.87 -1.34 14.21
CA ALA A 67 1.49 -1.09 13.77
C ALA A 67 1.18 0.37 13.41
N LEU A 68 1.80 1.32 14.11
CA LEU A 68 1.46 2.75 14.04
C LEU A 68 2.42 3.59 13.20
N THR A 69 3.35 2.95 12.49
CA THR A 69 4.50 3.65 11.89
C THR A 69 4.56 3.56 10.37
N THR A 70 3.63 2.83 9.74
CA THR A 70 3.75 2.56 8.31
C THR A 70 2.43 2.25 7.63
N VAL A 71 2.44 2.34 6.30
CA VAL A 71 1.37 1.83 5.43
C VAL A 71 1.73 0.41 4.98
N VAL A 72 0.72 -0.44 4.89
CA VAL A 72 0.87 -1.85 4.49
C VAL A 72 0.14 -2.06 3.18
N VAL A 73 0.82 -2.63 2.19
CA VAL A 73 0.22 -2.97 0.90
C VAL A 73 0.17 -4.47 0.75
N ILE A 74 -1.01 -5.00 0.41
CA ILE A 74 -1.22 -6.41 0.17
C ILE A 74 -1.61 -6.61 -1.29
N GLN A 75 -0.86 -7.50 -1.96
CA GLN A 75 -1.11 -7.92 -3.33
C GLN A 75 -1.22 -9.44 -3.33
N GLY A 76 -2.44 -9.94 -3.13
CA GLY A 76 -2.70 -11.38 -3.04
C GLY A 76 -2.13 -11.96 -1.76
N LYS A 77 -1.01 -12.68 -1.84
CA LYS A 77 -0.32 -13.28 -0.68
C LYS A 77 0.89 -12.46 -0.23
N ASP A 78 1.31 -11.49 -1.02
CA ASP A 78 2.50 -10.71 -0.73
C ASP A 78 2.13 -9.48 0.10
N VAL A 79 2.93 -9.25 1.14
CA VAL A 79 2.81 -8.08 2.01
C VAL A 79 4.04 -7.20 1.83
N HIS A 80 3.80 -5.92 1.55
CA HIS A 80 4.81 -4.90 1.35
C HIS A 80 4.60 -3.75 2.32
N VAL A 81 5.68 -3.15 2.79
CA VAL A 81 5.64 -2.08 3.79
C VAL A 81 6.60 -0.96 3.44
N ARG A 82 6.49 0.19 4.12
CA ARG A 82 7.41 1.33 3.97
C ARG A 82 7.54 1.81 2.51
N SER A 83 8.76 2.12 2.06
CA SER A 83 9.03 2.60 0.69
C SER A 83 8.61 1.59 -0.38
N SER A 84 8.69 0.28 -0.10
CA SER A 84 8.26 -0.76 -1.04
C SER A 84 6.75 -0.73 -1.29
N ALA A 85 5.96 -0.48 -0.24
CA ALA A 85 4.51 -0.29 -0.35
C ALA A 85 4.18 0.95 -1.19
N ALA A 86 4.83 2.08 -0.89
CA ALA A 86 4.60 3.32 -1.62
C ALA A 86 4.91 3.18 -3.12
N LEU A 87 6.04 2.59 -3.48
CA LEU A 87 6.42 2.37 -4.89
C LEU A 87 5.44 1.47 -5.65
N ARG A 88 4.93 0.42 -5.00
CA ARG A 88 3.93 -0.49 -5.60
C ARG A 88 2.58 0.16 -5.81
N VAL A 89 2.19 1.07 -4.92
CA VAL A 89 0.98 1.87 -5.09
C VAL A 89 1.15 2.84 -6.27
N LEU A 90 2.26 3.59 -6.30
CA LEU A 90 2.57 4.49 -7.42
C LEU A 90 2.65 3.74 -8.77
N ALA A 91 3.08 2.48 -8.76
CA ALA A 91 3.18 1.62 -9.94
C ALA A 91 1.83 1.25 -10.59
N VAL A 92 0.72 1.33 -9.83
CA VAL A 92 -0.64 1.00 -10.28
C VAL A 92 -1.54 2.23 -10.47
N MET A 93 -1.06 3.42 -10.08
CA MET A 93 -1.76 4.70 -10.28
C MET A 93 -1.76 5.15 -11.75
N ASP A 94 -2.49 6.23 -12.03
CA ASP A 94 -2.60 6.80 -13.37
C ASP A 94 -1.31 7.47 -13.84
N GLN A 95 -1.17 7.65 -15.16
CA GLN A 95 -0.14 8.52 -15.72
C GLN A 95 -0.50 9.99 -15.39
N PRO A 96 0.45 10.85 -14.97
CA PRO A 96 1.91 10.67 -15.02
C PRO A 96 2.55 10.13 -13.71
N ILE A 97 1.78 9.90 -12.65
CA ILE A 97 2.31 9.46 -11.34
C ILE A 97 3.04 8.12 -11.47
N ARG A 98 2.50 7.24 -12.32
CA ARG A 98 3.12 5.98 -12.68
C ARG A 98 4.53 6.13 -13.28
N ALA A 99 4.83 7.24 -13.94
CA ALA A 99 6.18 7.54 -14.43
C ALA A 99 7.13 7.98 -13.31
N LEU A 100 6.65 8.72 -12.30
CA LEU A 100 7.46 9.11 -11.13
C LEU A 100 8.00 7.91 -10.37
N ALA A 101 7.24 6.80 -10.29
CA ALA A 101 7.71 5.55 -9.69
C ALA A 101 8.97 4.99 -10.39
N VAL A 102 9.13 5.24 -11.69
CA VAL A 102 10.31 4.83 -12.46
C VAL A 102 11.49 5.76 -12.22
N PHE A 103 11.25 7.07 -12.13
CA PHE A 103 12.30 8.07 -11.89
C PHE A 103 12.95 7.93 -10.50
N TYR A 104 12.26 7.34 -9.52
CA TYR A 104 12.83 7.13 -8.18
C TYR A 104 13.84 5.97 -8.09
N LEU A 105 14.03 5.20 -9.17
CA LEU A 105 14.98 4.08 -9.27
C LEU A 105 16.28 4.44 -10.01
N ILE A 106 16.40 5.67 -10.51
CA ILE A 106 17.58 6.23 -11.20
C ILE A 106 18.22 7.28 -10.29
#